data_AF-A0A8I2E6P8-F1
#
_entry.id   AF-A0A8I2E6P8-F1
#
_cell.length_a   1.000
_cell.length_b   1.000
_cell.length_c   1.000
_cell.angle_alpha   90.00
_cell.angle_beta   90.00
_cell.angle_gamma   90.00
#
_symmetry.space_group_name_H-M   'P 1'
#
loop_
_entity.id
_entity.type
_entity.pdbx_description
1 polymer ?
#
loop_
_entity_poly.entity_id
_entity_poly.type
_entity_poly.pdbx_seq_one_letter_code
_entity_poly.pdbx_strand_id
1 'polypeptide(L)'
;MRLLLLIDAAAKPAAEGESVPPATVGVVHTQVRLQKLDFWVRNPDYLAYELMNEYVAAPDVPRLLELAAEILGSEEPDLRRFPMLRYKYGAFEELDDALAPLVERGMLRKTQVLGRERVVEHIYFLLERGRQVAQSMVAEAPALAWYVERTHLVVDLVDGLGGTQLKDRQYLLRDYADTPWGQHIGPITEQARERLRELQAAPGPGATGDTDQEAS
;
A
#
# COMPACT_ATOMS: atom_id res chain seq x y z
N MET A 1 -6.37 -3.29 14.95
CA MET A 1 -4.89 -3.36 14.94
C MET A 1 -4.33 -2.92 13.61
N ARG A 2 -4.45 -3.71 12.52
CA ARG A 2 -3.95 -3.38 11.17
C ARG A 2 -4.26 -1.93 10.74
N LEU A 3 -5.54 -1.55 10.74
CA LEU A 3 -5.96 -0.21 10.33
C LEU A 3 -5.37 0.92 11.19
N LEU A 4 -5.17 0.70 12.49
CA LEU A 4 -4.53 1.71 13.34
C LEU A 4 -3.06 1.89 12.97
N LEU A 5 -2.32 0.78 12.82
CA LEU A 5 -0.90 0.81 12.44
C LEU A 5 -0.70 1.40 11.04
N LEU A 6 -1.58 1.04 10.10
CA LEU A 6 -1.57 1.58 8.75
C LEU A 6 -1.86 3.08 8.76
N ILE A 7 -2.87 3.54 9.50
CA ILE A 7 -3.17 4.97 9.59
C ILE A 7 -2.06 5.74 10.30
N ASP A 8 -1.46 5.20 11.38
CA ASP A 8 -0.32 5.84 12.06
C ASP A 8 0.88 6.02 11.14
N ALA A 9 1.21 4.99 10.35
CA ALA A 9 2.31 5.01 9.39
C ALA A 9 2.01 5.87 8.14
N ALA A 10 0.76 5.95 7.70
CA ALA A 10 0.38 6.70 6.48
C ALA A 10 -0.03 8.15 6.73
N ALA A 11 -0.30 8.53 7.98
CA ALA A 11 -0.78 9.87 8.31
C ALA A 11 0.29 10.92 8.09
N LYS A 12 -0.06 11.99 7.37
CA LYS A 12 0.80 13.15 7.17
C LYS A 12 0.42 14.26 8.16
N PRO A 13 1.31 15.21 8.48
CA PRO A 13 0.94 16.42 9.21
C PRO A 13 -0.24 17.12 8.51
N ALA A 14 -1.13 17.73 9.29
CA ALA A 14 -2.20 18.56 8.75
C ALA A 14 -1.60 19.72 7.95
N ALA A 15 -2.28 20.13 6.88
CA ALA A 15 -1.84 21.28 6.08
C ALA A 15 -1.94 22.57 6.91
N GLU A 16 -1.13 23.58 6.55
CA GLU A 16 -1.21 24.89 7.21
C GLU A 16 -2.61 25.49 7.07
N GLY A 17 -3.21 25.88 8.20
CA GLY A 17 -4.56 26.44 8.24
C GLY A 17 -5.69 25.40 8.13
N GLU A 18 -5.39 24.10 8.05
CA GLU A 18 -6.39 23.05 8.06
C GLU A 18 -7.08 22.97 9.44
N SER A 19 -8.42 23.02 9.44
CA SER A 19 -9.20 22.84 10.66
C SER A 19 -9.26 21.36 11.02
N VAL A 20 -8.54 20.98 12.08
CA VAL A 20 -8.47 19.59 12.57
C VAL A 20 -9.03 19.48 13.99
N PRO A 21 -9.56 18.31 14.38
CA PRO A 21 -9.97 18.07 15.76
C PRO A 21 -8.81 18.27 16.76
N PRO A 22 -9.10 18.63 18.03
CA PRO A 22 -8.07 18.68 19.07
C PRO A 22 -7.31 17.35 19.20
N ALA A 23 -6.03 17.43 19.57
CA ALA A 23 -5.13 16.28 19.70
C ALA A 23 -4.89 15.49 18.40
N THR A 24 -5.17 16.07 17.23
CA THR A 24 -4.80 15.46 15.94
C THR A 24 -3.29 15.53 15.76
N VAL A 25 -2.68 14.41 15.41
CA VAL A 25 -1.23 14.27 15.16
C VAL A 25 -0.89 13.82 13.75
N GLY A 26 -1.92 13.57 12.93
CA GLY A 26 -1.77 13.28 11.52
C GLY A 26 -3.11 13.07 10.83
N VAL A 27 -3.11 13.19 9.51
CA VAL A 27 -4.29 13.17 8.65
C VAL A 27 -4.05 12.21 7.49
N VAL A 28 -5.08 11.40 7.18
CA VAL A 28 -5.15 10.62 5.95
C VAL A 28 -6.36 11.09 5.16
N HIS A 29 -6.08 11.63 3.97
CA HIS A 29 -7.08 12.10 3.03
C HIS A 29 -7.55 10.99 2.10
N THR A 30 -8.85 11.02 1.80
CA THR A 30 -9.57 10.13 0.87
C THR A 30 -9.65 8.67 1.31
N GLN A 31 -10.86 8.13 1.33
CA GLN A 31 -11.10 6.69 1.59
C GLN A 31 -10.47 5.79 0.52
N VAL A 32 -10.46 6.24 -0.74
CA VAL A 32 -9.90 5.47 -1.85
C VAL A 32 -8.39 5.27 -1.67
N ARG A 33 -7.64 6.29 -1.23
CA ARG A 33 -6.21 6.14 -0.93
C ARG A 33 -6.01 5.13 0.19
N LEU A 34 -6.75 5.26 1.28
CA LEU A 34 -6.67 4.35 2.43
C LEU A 34 -6.92 2.88 2.04
N GLN A 35 -7.98 2.61 1.25
CA GLN A 35 -8.28 1.25 0.79
C GLN A 35 -7.19 0.67 -0.13
N LYS A 36 -6.49 1.50 -0.90
CA LYS A 36 -5.42 1.03 -1.79
C LYS A 36 -4.12 0.75 -1.06
N LEU A 37 -3.74 1.64 -0.13
CA LEU A 37 -2.63 1.37 0.78
C LEU A 37 -2.88 0.04 1.50
N ASP A 38 -4.10 -0.14 2.01
CA ASP A 38 -4.47 -1.38 2.69
C ASP A 38 -4.42 -2.61 1.79
N PHE A 39 -4.85 -2.48 0.54
CA PHE A 39 -4.79 -3.57 -0.42
C PHE A 39 -3.37 -4.13 -0.60
N TRP A 40 -2.37 -3.27 -0.79
CA TRP A 40 -0.98 -3.72 -0.97
C TRP A 40 -0.37 -4.27 0.31
N VAL A 41 -0.69 -3.68 1.47
CA VAL A 41 -0.26 -4.26 2.77
C VAL A 41 -0.89 -5.64 2.97
N ARG A 42 -2.13 -5.86 2.54
CA ARG A 42 -2.85 -7.14 2.69
C ARG A 42 -2.49 -8.18 1.64
N ASN A 43 -1.87 -7.79 0.53
CA ASN A 43 -1.53 -8.69 -0.56
C ASN A 43 -0.07 -8.42 -0.99
N PRO A 44 0.92 -8.97 -0.25
CA PRO A 44 2.33 -8.69 -0.48
C PRO A 44 2.84 -9.10 -1.87
N ASP A 45 2.22 -10.11 -2.50
CA ASP A 45 2.47 -10.51 -3.87
C ASP A 45 2.13 -9.40 -4.89
N TYR A 46 1.01 -8.69 -4.69
CA TYR A 46 0.67 -7.51 -5.48
C TYR A 46 1.61 -6.34 -5.22
N LEU A 47 2.09 -6.15 -3.99
CA LEU A 47 3.11 -5.14 -3.67
C LEU A 47 4.42 -5.45 -4.38
N ALA A 48 4.90 -6.69 -4.31
CA ALA A 48 6.11 -7.13 -5.01
C ALA A 48 5.98 -6.95 -6.53
N TYR A 49 4.80 -7.26 -7.09
CA TYR A 49 4.55 -7.02 -8.51
C TYR A 49 4.65 -5.54 -8.88
N GLU A 50 4.10 -4.65 -8.06
CA GLU A 50 4.18 -3.21 -8.31
C GLU A 50 5.62 -2.67 -8.18
N LEU A 51 6.41 -3.18 -7.22
CA LEU A 51 7.83 -2.85 -7.11
C LEU A 51 8.62 -3.25 -8.37
N MET A 52 8.28 -4.40 -8.97
CA MET A 52 8.87 -4.83 -10.25
C MET A 52 8.44 -3.91 -11.41
N ASN A 53 7.21 -3.39 -11.40
CA ASN A 53 6.78 -2.40 -12.41
C ASN A 53 7.56 -1.09 -12.30
N GLU A 54 7.78 -0.60 -11.08
CA GLU A 54 8.61 0.59 -10.84
C GLU A 54 10.07 0.35 -11.23
N TYR A 55 10.63 -0.82 -10.93
CA TYR A 55 11.97 -1.18 -11.37
C TYR A 55 12.10 -1.15 -12.90
N VAL A 56 11.12 -1.66 -13.64
CA VAL A 56 11.15 -1.60 -15.11
C VAL A 56 11.07 -0.16 -15.62
N ALA A 57 10.35 0.72 -14.94
CA ALA A 57 10.26 2.13 -15.29
C ALA A 57 11.54 2.92 -14.91
N ALA A 58 12.22 2.53 -13.83
CA ALA A 58 13.42 3.15 -13.28
C ALA A 58 14.47 2.07 -12.89
N PRO A 59 15.16 1.46 -13.88
CA PRO A 59 16.05 0.32 -13.63
C PRO A 59 17.33 0.67 -12.88
N ASP A 60 17.63 1.96 -12.73
CA ASP A 60 18.73 2.51 -11.95
C ASP A 60 18.50 2.44 -10.42
N VAL A 61 17.32 2.00 -9.98
CA VAL A 61 16.97 1.77 -8.57
C VAL A 61 16.87 0.26 -8.29
N PRO A 62 17.99 -0.48 -8.23
CA PRO A 62 18.00 -1.94 -8.08
C PRO A 62 17.32 -2.41 -6.77
N ARG A 63 17.28 -1.55 -5.76
CA ARG A 63 16.62 -1.81 -4.48
C ARG A 63 15.14 -2.21 -4.64
N LEU A 64 14.46 -1.72 -5.66
CA LEU A 64 13.06 -2.09 -5.94
C LEU A 64 12.92 -3.59 -6.26
N LEU A 65 13.82 -4.12 -7.08
CA LEU A 65 13.85 -5.54 -7.43
C LEU A 65 14.29 -6.40 -6.24
N GLU A 66 15.24 -5.92 -5.43
CA GLU A 66 15.65 -6.58 -4.18
C GLU A 66 14.48 -6.70 -3.19
N LEU A 67 13.73 -5.63 -2.97
CA LEU A 67 12.55 -5.64 -2.09
C LEU A 67 11.47 -6.60 -2.60
N ALA A 68 11.22 -6.65 -3.92
CA ALA A 68 10.29 -7.61 -4.50
C ALA A 68 10.76 -9.06 -4.24
N ALA A 69 12.07 -9.33 -4.36
CA ALA A 69 12.65 -10.63 -4.06
C ALA A 69 12.57 -11.00 -2.57
N GLU A 70 12.85 -10.05 -1.67
CA GLU A 70 12.70 -10.22 -0.22
C GLU A 70 11.25 -10.61 0.14
N ILE A 71 10.27 -9.89 -0.41
CA ILE A 71 8.84 -10.17 -0.15
C ILE A 71 8.47 -11.56 -0.69
N LEU A 72 8.76 -11.87 -1.95
CA LEU A 72 8.35 -13.12 -2.59
C LEU A 72 9.09 -14.37 -2.11
N GLY A 73 10.31 -14.18 -1.57
CA GLY A 73 11.14 -15.22 -0.96
C GLY A 73 10.85 -15.48 0.53
N SER A 74 10.07 -14.60 1.17
CA SER A 74 9.60 -14.77 2.54
C SER A 74 8.26 -15.52 2.61
N GLU A 75 7.78 -15.79 3.82
CA GLU A 75 6.44 -16.33 4.06
C GLU A 75 5.33 -15.25 3.98
N GLU A 76 5.66 -13.99 3.68
CA GLU A 76 4.68 -12.90 3.65
C GLU A 76 3.50 -13.12 2.68
N PRO A 77 3.71 -13.58 1.43
CA PRO A 77 2.61 -13.80 0.49
C PRO A 77 1.60 -14.84 0.97
N ASP A 78 2.03 -15.76 1.84
CA ASP A 78 1.19 -16.84 2.37
C ASP A 78 0.61 -16.48 3.75
N LEU A 79 1.44 -16.04 4.70
CA LEU A 79 1.04 -15.81 6.10
C LEU A 79 0.39 -14.46 6.36
N ARG A 80 0.73 -13.44 5.59
CA ARG A 80 0.24 -12.07 5.82
C ARG A 80 -0.94 -11.70 4.93
N ARG A 81 -1.32 -12.59 4.01
CA ARG A 81 -2.38 -12.34 3.06
C ARG A 81 -3.74 -12.25 3.75
N PHE A 82 -4.47 -11.19 3.44
CA PHE A 82 -5.85 -11.00 3.88
C PHE A 82 -6.70 -10.50 2.71
N PRO A 83 -7.43 -11.38 2.00
CA PRO A 83 -8.03 -11.03 0.71
C PRO A 83 -9.08 -9.93 0.84
N MET A 84 -9.15 -9.02 -0.12
CA MET A 84 -10.16 -7.95 -0.19
C MET A 84 -11.25 -8.29 -1.19
N LEU A 85 -12.46 -7.77 -0.97
CA LEU A 85 -13.54 -7.88 -1.94
C LEU A 85 -13.30 -6.93 -3.12
N ARG A 86 -13.62 -7.39 -4.32
CA ARG A 86 -13.72 -6.52 -5.49
C ARG A 86 -15.10 -5.85 -5.50
N TYR A 87 -15.13 -4.52 -5.43
CA TYR A 87 -16.37 -3.75 -5.49
C TYR A 87 -16.21 -2.48 -6.32
N LYS A 88 -17.13 -2.25 -7.27
CA LYS A 88 -17.20 -1.09 -8.19
C LYS A 88 -15.83 -0.61 -8.71
N TYR A 89 -15.12 0.18 -7.93
CA TYR A 89 -13.88 0.88 -8.29
C TYR A 89 -12.57 0.24 -7.80
N GLY A 90 -12.60 -0.89 -7.10
CA GLY A 90 -11.40 -1.64 -6.77
C GLY A 90 -11.56 -2.60 -5.60
N ALA A 91 -10.47 -2.86 -4.91
CA ALA A 91 -10.41 -3.54 -3.63
C ALA A 91 -11.17 -2.72 -2.57
N PHE A 92 -12.01 -3.39 -1.80
CA PHE A 92 -12.96 -2.77 -0.89
C PHE A 92 -13.01 -3.49 0.45
N GLU A 93 -13.15 -2.68 1.49
CA GLU A 93 -13.45 -3.08 2.86
C GLU A 93 -14.47 -2.08 3.45
N GLU A 94 -15.44 -2.58 4.21
CA GLU A 94 -16.37 -1.74 4.98
C GLU A 94 -15.63 -1.07 6.14
N LEU A 95 -15.05 0.10 5.87
CA LEU A 95 -14.20 0.80 6.83
C LEU A 95 -14.95 1.37 8.03
N ASP A 96 -16.26 1.63 7.93
CA ASP A 96 -17.02 2.17 9.07
C ASP A 96 -17.03 1.17 10.24
N ASP A 97 -17.39 -0.08 9.99
CA ASP A 97 -17.38 -1.13 11.01
C ASP A 97 -15.96 -1.42 11.51
N ALA A 98 -14.99 -1.48 10.58
CA ALA A 98 -13.62 -1.80 10.93
C ALA A 98 -12.94 -0.69 11.76
N LEU A 99 -13.34 0.57 11.59
CA LEU A 99 -12.79 1.73 12.29
C LEU A 99 -13.60 2.12 13.54
N ALA A 100 -14.86 1.70 13.67
CA ALA A 100 -15.74 2.07 14.79
C ALA A 100 -15.08 1.88 16.17
N PRO A 101 -14.40 0.74 16.48
CA PRO A 101 -13.74 0.58 17.78
C PRO A 101 -12.61 1.58 18.04
N LEU A 102 -11.93 2.04 16.97
CA LEU A 102 -10.84 3.02 17.07
C LEU A 102 -11.40 4.44 17.30
N VAL A 103 -12.53 4.75 16.66
CA VAL A 103 -13.24 6.02 16.82
C VAL A 103 -13.82 6.14 18.23
N GLU A 104 -14.56 5.12 18.67
CA GLU A 104 -15.17 5.06 20.01
C GLU A 104 -14.14 5.18 21.14
N ARG A 105 -12.95 4.61 20.95
CA ARG A 105 -11.86 4.67 21.94
C ARG A 105 -10.99 5.94 21.86
N GLY A 106 -11.37 6.91 21.01
CA GLY A 106 -10.66 8.17 20.87
C GLY A 106 -9.27 8.03 20.24
N MET A 107 -9.03 6.98 19.46
CA MET A 107 -7.77 6.77 18.74
C MET A 107 -7.81 7.46 17.37
N LEU A 108 -8.99 7.54 16.76
CA LEU A 108 -9.23 8.18 15.48
C LEU A 108 -10.46 9.10 15.54
N ARG A 109 -10.53 10.05 14.60
CA ARG A 109 -11.77 10.72 14.19
C ARG A 109 -11.93 10.55 12.69
N LYS A 110 -13.15 10.21 12.26
CA LYS A 110 -13.52 10.16 10.85
C LYS A 110 -14.51 11.29 10.59
N THR A 111 -14.31 12.04 9.51
CA THR A 111 -15.29 13.01 9.01
C THR A 111 -15.48 12.84 7.50
N GLN A 112 -16.47 13.55 6.98
CA GLN A 112 -16.80 13.60 5.57
C GLN A 112 -16.92 15.05 5.14
N VAL A 113 -16.34 15.37 3.98
CA VAL A 113 -16.60 16.65 3.31
C VAL A 113 -17.77 16.43 2.37
N LEU A 114 -18.84 17.20 2.59
CA LEU A 114 -20.04 17.17 1.76
C LEU A 114 -19.90 18.17 0.63
N GLY A 115 -20.04 17.68 -0.61
CA GLY A 115 -20.37 18.51 -1.76
C GLY A 115 -21.87 18.81 -1.83
N ARG A 116 -22.33 19.37 -2.94
CA ARG A 116 -23.76 19.75 -3.11
C ARG A 116 -24.74 18.58 -2.99
N GLU A 117 -24.36 17.39 -3.47
CA GLU A 117 -25.27 16.24 -3.56
C GLU A 117 -24.63 14.92 -3.11
N ARG A 118 -23.34 14.92 -2.78
CA ARG A 118 -22.59 13.70 -2.45
C ARG A 118 -21.43 14.01 -1.53
N VAL A 119 -20.99 12.98 -0.80
CA VAL A 119 -19.69 13.01 -0.13
C VAL A 119 -18.61 13.14 -1.20
N VAL A 120 -17.78 14.17 -1.08
CA VAL A 120 -16.65 14.38 -1.99
C VAL A 120 -15.36 13.81 -1.42
N GLU A 121 -15.25 13.74 -0.09
CA GLU A 121 -14.06 13.23 0.58
C GLU A 121 -14.40 12.64 1.94
N HIS A 122 -13.66 11.59 2.30
CA HIS A 122 -13.57 11.10 3.67
C HIS A 122 -12.20 11.48 4.21
N ILE A 123 -12.15 12.02 5.43
CA ILE A 123 -10.92 12.42 6.11
C ILE A 123 -10.82 11.64 7.42
N TYR A 124 -9.63 11.10 7.68
CA TYR A 124 -9.32 10.34 8.88
C TYR A 124 -8.22 11.07 9.65
N PHE A 125 -8.54 11.51 10.87
CA PHE A 125 -7.61 12.15 11.77
C PHE A 125 -7.09 11.12 12.78
N LEU A 126 -5.78 10.95 12.82
CA LEU A 126 -5.10 10.22 13.87
C LEU A 126 -4.95 11.11 15.09
N LEU A 127 -5.43 10.63 16.24
CA LEU A 127 -5.31 11.36 17.50
C LEU A 127 -4.06 10.91 18.28
N GLU A 128 -3.56 11.75 19.19
CA GLU A 128 -2.40 11.46 20.07
C GLU A 128 -2.51 10.08 20.71
N ARG A 129 -3.68 9.76 21.28
CA ARG A 129 -3.96 8.45 21.89
C ARG A 129 -3.80 7.30 20.89
N GLY A 130 -4.23 7.49 19.64
CA GLY A 130 -4.08 6.48 18.59
C GLY A 130 -2.62 6.19 18.30
N ARG A 131 -1.79 7.23 18.16
CA ARG A 131 -0.34 7.09 17.95
C ARG A 131 0.35 6.43 19.14
N GLN A 132 0.03 6.85 20.37
CA GLN A 132 0.57 6.23 21.59
C GLN A 132 0.25 4.73 21.64
N VAL A 133 -1.00 4.37 21.34
CA VAL A 133 -1.42 2.96 21.29
C VAL A 133 -0.67 2.22 20.18
N ALA A 134 -0.60 2.76 18.96
CA ALA A 134 0.14 2.15 17.85
C ALA A 134 1.60 1.86 18.24
N GLN A 135 2.29 2.83 18.84
CA GLN A 135 3.67 2.71 19.31
C GLN A 135 3.79 1.64 20.41
N SER A 136 2.89 1.64 21.40
CA SER A 136 2.90 0.62 22.47
C SER A 136 2.67 -0.79 21.91
N MET A 137 1.78 -0.96 20.93
CA MET A 137 1.52 -2.26 20.32
C MET A 137 2.75 -2.82 19.63
N VAL A 138 3.50 -1.98 18.90
CA VAL A 138 4.75 -2.41 18.24
C VAL A 138 5.84 -2.71 19.27
N ALA A 139 5.93 -1.92 20.34
CA ALA A 139 6.89 -2.17 21.41
C ALA A 139 6.61 -3.48 22.17
N GLU A 140 5.35 -3.79 22.45
CA GLU A 140 4.92 -4.98 23.17
C GLU A 140 4.90 -6.24 22.28
N ALA A 141 4.63 -6.07 20.99
CA ALA A 141 4.62 -7.14 20.00
C ALA A 141 5.42 -6.75 18.75
N PRO A 142 6.76 -6.95 18.76
CA PRO A 142 7.64 -6.55 17.66
C PRO A 142 7.26 -7.12 16.28
N ALA A 143 6.58 -8.26 16.22
CA ALA A 143 6.07 -8.84 14.97
C ALA A 143 5.03 -7.95 14.24
N LEU A 144 4.50 -6.93 14.92
CA LEU A 144 3.60 -5.91 14.36
C LEU A 144 4.36 -4.79 13.63
N ALA A 145 5.68 -4.64 13.86
CA ALA A 145 6.51 -3.67 13.13
C ALA A 145 6.40 -3.88 11.61
N TRP A 146 6.19 -5.13 11.18
CA TRP A 146 5.92 -5.48 9.80
C TRP A 146 4.81 -4.64 9.15
N TYR A 147 3.70 -4.37 9.85
CA TYR A 147 2.62 -3.54 9.30
C TYR A 147 3.06 -2.09 9.08
N VAL A 148 3.89 -1.56 9.98
CA VAL A 148 4.41 -0.19 9.89
C VAL A 148 5.40 -0.10 8.74
N GLU A 149 6.39 -1.00 8.69
CA GLU A 149 7.42 -1.05 7.65
C GLU A 149 6.83 -1.22 6.25
N ARG A 150 5.87 -2.15 6.10
CA ARG A 150 5.18 -2.35 4.81
C ARG A 150 4.30 -1.17 4.45
N THR A 151 3.66 -0.52 5.43
CA THR A 151 2.88 0.69 5.13
C THR A 151 3.79 1.82 4.66
N HIS A 152 4.95 2.04 5.29
CA HIS A 152 5.92 3.04 4.81
C HIS A 152 6.39 2.73 3.39
N LEU A 153 6.77 1.48 3.10
CA LEU A 153 7.14 1.06 1.74
C LEU A 153 6.04 1.36 0.72
N VAL A 154 4.78 1.05 1.05
CA VAL A 154 3.65 1.34 0.16
C VAL A 154 3.43 2.84 0.03
N VAL A 155 3.56 3.62 1.11
CA VAL A 155 3.41 5.09 1.09
C VAL A 155 4.49 5.74 0.21
N ASP A 156 5.74 5.30 0.33
CA ASP A 156 6.87 5.80 -0.45
C ASP A 156 6.70 5.47 -1.94
N LEU A 157 6.27 4.23 -2.24
CA LEU A 157 5.98 3.77 -3.61
C LEU A 157 4.92 4.63 -4.31
N VAL A 158 4.00 5.21 -3.53
CA VAL A 158 2.86 5.96 -4.04
C VAL A 158 2.94 7.45 -3.76
N ASP A 159 4.05 7.93 -3.22
CA ASP A 159 4.15 9.33 -2.86
C ASP A 159 4.11 10.20 -4.12
N GLY A 160 3.40 11.32 -4.04
CA GLY A 160 3.08 12.15 -5.21
C GLY A 160 1.97 11.62 -6.13
N LEU A 161 1.47 10.39 -5.95
CA LEU A 161 0.36 9.85 -6.74
C LEU A 161 -1.02 10.10 -6.09
N GLY A 162 -1.97 10.53 -6.92
CA GLY A 162 -3.38 10.69 -6.56
C GLY A 162 -4.16 9.37 -6.59
N GLY A 163 -5.33 9.35 -5.95
CA GLY A 163 -6.19 8.16 -5.86
C GLY A 163 -6.55 7.52 -7.21
N THR A 164 -6.71 8.29 -8.29
CA THR A 164 -6.99 7.76 -9.63
C THR A 164 -5.78 7.03 -10.22
N GLN A 165 -4.57 7.59 -10.11
CA GLN A 165 -3.34 6.96 -10.62
C GLN A 165 -3.06 5.62 -9.92
N LEU A 166 -3.34 5.54 -8.62
CA LEU A 166 -3.27 4.28 -7.88
C LEU A 166 -4.30 3.26 -8.31
N LYS A 167 -5.44 3.72 -8.88
CA LYS A 167 -6.44 2.81 -9.44
C LYS A 167 -5.86 2.17 -10.68
N ASP A 168 -5.36 3.00 -11.58
CA ASP A 168 -4.95 2.56 -12.90
C ASP A 168 -3.82 1.54 -12.80
N ARG A 169 -2.90 1.72 -11.84
CA ARG A 169 -1.85 0.73 -11.48
C ARG A 169 -2.40 -0.64 -11.08
N GLN A 170 -3.38 -0.69 -10.18
CA GLN A 170 -3.98 -1.97 -9.76
C GLN A 170 -4.71 -2.69 -10.91
N TYR A 171 -5.29 -1.94 -11.85
CA TYR A 171 -5.97 -2.49 -13.02
C TYR A 171 -5.01 -2.97 -14.13
N LEU A 172 -3.69 -2.73 -14.00
CA LEU A 172 -2.70 -3.30 -14.92
C LEU A 172 -2.62 -4.83 -14.83
N LEU A 173 -3.04 -5.41 -13.71
CA LEU A 173 -3.09 -6.84 -13.48
C LEU A 173 -4.45 -7.42 -13.86
N ARG A 174 -4.46 -8.35 -14.83
CA ARG A 174 -5.70 -8.98 -15.32
C ARG A 174 -6.45 -9.71 -14.21
N ASP A 175 -5.76 -10.44 -13.34
CA ASP A 175 -6.36 -11.17 -12.21
C ASP A 175 -7.14 -10.25 -11.26
N TYR A 176 -6.63 -9.02 -11.05
CA TYR A 176 -7.35 -7.99 -10.30
C TYR A 176 -8.55 -7.44 -11.09
N ALA A 177 -8.36 -7.15 -12.37
CA ALA A 177 -9.39 -6.57 -13.24
C ALA A 177 -10.57 -7.53 -13.50
N ASP A 178 -10.26 -8.81 -13.66
CA ASP A 178 -11.20 -9.89 -14.02
C ASP A 178 -11.89 -10.50 -12.79
N THR A 179 -11.50 -10.12 -11.57
CA THR A 179 -12.20 -10.54 -10.35
C THR A 179 -13.68 -10.08 -10.40
N PRO A 180 -14.66 -10.99 -10.29
CA PRO A 180 -16.07 -10.61 -10.32
C PRO A 180 -16.46 -9.73 -9.13
N TRP A 181 -17.51 -8.92 -9.32
CA TRP A 181 -18.02 -8.08 -8.23
C TRP A 181 -18.51 -8.93 -7.05
N GLY A 182 -18.15 -8.51 -5.84
CA GLY A 182 -18.49 -9.21 -4.61
C GLY A 182 -17.65 -10.46 -4.35
N GLN A 183 -16.66 -10.76 -5.20
CA GLN A 183 -15.72 -11.85 -4.95
C GLN A 183 -14.40 -11.34 -4.35
N HIS A 184 -13.70 -12.23 -3.67
CA HIS A 184 -12.37 -11.95 -3.15
C HIS A 184 -11.33 -11.93 -4.28
N ILE A 185 -10.44 -10.96 -4.24
CA ILE A 185 -9.30 -10.86 -5.15
C ILE A 185 -8.33 -12.02 -4.84
N GLY A 186 -8.03 -12.83 -5.86
CA GLY A 186 -7.12 -13.98 -5.79
C GLY A 186 -5.66 -13.59 -5.57
N PRO A 187 -4.78 -14.53 -5.20
CA PRO A 187 -3.34 -14.25 -5.14
C PRO A 187 -2.75 -14.28 -6.55
N ILE A 188 -1.61 -13.63 -6.72
CA ILE A 188 -0.78 -13.69 -7.93
C ILE A 188 0.64 -14.17 -7.62
N THR A 189 0.85 -14.84 -6.49
CA THR A 189 2.18 -15.21 -5.97
C THR A 189 3.04 -15.93 -7.01
N GLU A 190 2.51 -16.94 -7.70
CA GLU A 190 3.28 -17.69 -8.70
C GLU A 190 3.61 -16.85 -9.94
N GLN A 191 2.66 -16.04 -10.41
CA GLN A 191 2.88 -15.09 -11.51
C GLN A 191 3.95 -14.05 -11.13
N ALA A 192 3.91 -13.54 -9.90
CA ALA A 192 4.90 -12.58 -9.40
C ALA A 192 6.29 -13.23 -9.28
N ARG A 193 6.37 -14.48 -8.80
CA ARG A 193 7.63 -15.25 -8.76
C ARG A 193 8.19 -15.52 -10.15
N GLU A 194 7.33 -15.83 -11.13
CA GLU A 194 7.74 -16.02 -12.52
C GLU A 194 8.33 -14.74 -13.10
N ARG A 195 7.62 -13.61 -12.96
CA ARG A 195 8.11 -12.30 -13.41
C ARG A 195 9.43 -11.90 -12.74
N LEU A 196 9.59 -12.18 -11.45
CA LEU A 196 10.84 -11.90 -10.75
C LEU A 196 12.02 -12.67 -11.37
N ARG A 197 11.82 -13.95 -11.68
CA ARG A 197 12.85 -14.78 -12.34
C ARG A 197 13.21 -14.23 -13.72
N GLU A 198 12.23 -13.78 -14.50
CA GLU A 198 12.47 -13.16 -15.81
C GLU A 198 13.33 -11.89 -15.70
N LEU A 199 12.99 -11.00 -14.77
CA LEU A 199 13.73 -9.76 -14.54
C LEU A 199 15.15 -9.99 -14.02
N GLN A 200 15.37 -11.02 -13.19
CA GLN A 200 16.69 -11.40 -12.69
C GLN A 200 17.55 -12.08 -13.75
N ALA A 201 16.94 -12.78 -14.72
CA ALA A 201 17.65 -13.46 -15.80
C ALA A 201 18.00 -12.52 -16.97
N ALA A 202 17.33 -11.37 -17.09
CA ALA A 202 17.65 -10.38 -18.09
C ALA A 202 19.04 -9.76 -17.80
N PRO A 203 19.95 -9.66 -18.80
CA PRO A 203 21.20 -8.95 -18.61
C PRO A 203 20.88 -7.49 -18.27
N GLY A 204 21.40 -7.01 -17.14
CA GLY A 204 21.16 -5.64 -16.68
C GLY A 204 21.51 -4.61 -17.78
N PRO A 205 20.81 -3.46 -17.84
CA PRO A 205 21.09 -2.40 -18.81
C PRO A 205 22.45 -1.76 -18.49
N GLY A 206 23.52 -2.41 -18.94
CA GLY A 206 24.91 -2.05 -18.61
C GLY A 206 25.96 -3.05 -19.09
N ALA A 207 25.58 -4.24 -19.57
CA ALA A 207 26.53 -5.26 -20.04
C ALA A 207 26.54 -5.46 -21.58
N THR A 208 26.24 -4.41 -22.36
CA THR A 208 26.50 -4.38 -23.80
C THR A 208 27.46 -3.23 -24.10
N GLY A 209 28.71 -3.42 -23.69
CA GLY A 209 29.83 -2.56 -24.04
C GLY A 209 31.08 -3.42 -24.07
N ASP A 210 31.67 -3.51 -25.25
CA ASP A 210 33.04 -3.97 -25.52
C ASP A 210 33.26 -5.47 -25.77
N THR A 211 32.78 -5.94 -26.92
CA THR A 211 33.53 -6.90 -27.74
C THR A 211 33.31 -6.52 -29.21
N ASP A 212 34.05 -5.52 -29.68
CA ASP A 212 34.38 -5.37 -31.11
C ASP A 212 35.54 -4.38 -31.29
N GLN A 213 36.75 -4.82 -30.93
CA GLN A 213 37.97 -4.33 -31.56
C GLN A 213 39.15 -5.28 -31.27
N GLU A 214 39.42 -6.18 -32.21
CA GLU A 214 40.79 -6.52 -32.67
C GLU A 214 40.71 -7.51 -33.85
N ALA A 215 40.51 -6.97 -35.05
CA ALA A 215 40.89 -7.62 -36.31
C ALA A 215 41.01 -6.56 -37.42
N SER A 216 42.21 -5.96 -37.54
CA SER A 216 42.99 -5.74 -38.78
C SER A 216 43.93 -4.55 -38.67
#